data_AF-A0AAP0PA57-F1
#
_entry.id   AF-A0AAP0PA57-F1
#
_cell.length_a   1.000
_cell.length_b   1.000
_cell.length_c   1.000
_cell.angle_alpha   90.00
_cell.angle_beta   90.00
_cell.angle_gamma   90.00
#
_symmetry.space_group_name_H-M   'P 1'
#
loop_
_entity.id
_entity.type
_entity.pdbx_description
1 polymer ?
#
loop_
_entity_poly.entity_id
_entity_poly.type
_entity_poly.pdbx_seq_one_letter_code
_entity_poly.pdbx_strand_id
1 'polypeptide(L)'
;MHHLRFQLEHYEVDVLHHKCFQNLSSTSELLQKLIRTNKSHHYNLVERLIRLILTLPVSTASTERAFSAMKRIKTDLRNRMEEEFLADTMIIHIEREFAQNIDIDEVIDEFDSLKQRRAQLK
;
A
#
# COMPACT_ATOMS: atom_id res chain seq x y z
N MET A 1 -6.63 16.81 -18.00
CA MET A 1 -5.30 16.95 -18.65
C MET A 1 -4.87 18.41 -18.82
N HIS A 2 -5.71 19.32 -19.31
CA HIS A 2 -5.32 20.74 -19.53
C HIS A 2 -4.82 21.49 -18.28
N HIS A 3 -5.43 21.25 -17.10
CA HIS A 3 -5.02 21.90 -15.85
C HIS A 3 -3.63 21.47 -15.35
N LEU A 4 -3.27 20.19 -15.52
CA LEU A 4 -1.94 19.70 -15.16
C LEU A 4 -0.88 20.32 -16.08
N ARG A 5 -1.15 20.39 -17.38
CA ARG A 5 -0.25 21.02 -18.34
C ARG A 5 0.00 22.50 -17.99
N PHE A 6 -1.06 23.24 -17.69
CA PHE A 6 -0.93 24.63 -17.26
C PHE A 6 -0.11 24.76 -15.97
N GLN A 7 -0.38 23.93 -14.96
CA GLN A 7 0.42 23.92 -13.74
C GLN A 7 1.89 23.58 -14.01
N LEU A 8 2.18 22.63 -14.90
CA LEU A 8 3.56 22.26 -15.25
C LEU A 8 4.31 23.39 -15.96
N GLU A 9 3.66 24.08 -16.91
CA GLU A 9 4.24 25.23 -17.61
C GLU A 9 4.58 26.37 -16.63
N HIS A 10 3.70 26.63 -15.65
CA HIS A 10 3.96 27.64 -14.61
C HIS A 10 4.99 27.17 -13.57
N TYR A 11 4.98 25.88 -13.24
CA TYR A 11 5.91 25.26 -12.32
C TYR A 11 7.35 25.30 -12.85
N GLU A 12 7.55 25.04 -14.14
CA GLU A 12 8.85 25.12 -14.81
C GLU A 12 9.48 26.52 -14.64
N VAL A 13 8.68 27.57 -14.80
CA VAL A 13 9.17 28.94 -14.63
C VAL A 13 9.39 29.28 -13.15
N ASP A 14 8.38 29.07 -12.30
CA ASP A 14 8.37 29.53 -10.90
C ASP A 14 9.21 28.68 -9.95
N VAL A 15 9.33 27.37 -10.17
CA VAL A 15 10.04 26.47 -9.25
C VAL A 15 11.48 26.25 -9.67
N LEU A 16 11.77 26.01 -10.95
CA LEU A 16 13.15 25.68 -11.38
C LEU A 16 14.11 26.87 -11.27
N HIS A 17 13.62 28.10 -11.44
CA HIS A 17 14.45 29.31 -11.34
C HIS A 17 14.55 29.85 -9.90
N HIS A 18 13.79 29.30 -8.98
CA HIS A 18 13.71 29.82 -7.62
C HIS A 18 14.86 29.29 -6.76
N LYS A 19 15.57 30.20 -6.07
CA LYS A 19 16.78 29.88 -5.28
C LYS A 19 16.55 28.75 -4.26
N CYS A 20 15.37 28.69 -3.65
CA CYS A 20 15.03 27.63 -2.71
C CYS A 20 15.09 26.22 -3.31
N PHE A 21 14.91 26.05 -4.62
CA PHE A 21 14.88 24.73 -5.29
C PHE A 21 16.19 24.37 -5.98
N GLN A 22 17.26 25.14 -5.75
CA GLN A 22 18.59 24.78 -6.24
C GLN A 22 19.18 23.62 -5.41
N ASN A 23 20.06 22.84 -6.04
CA ASN A 23 20.81 21.74 -5.42
C ASN A 23 19.92 20.69 -4.73
N LEU A 24 18.87 20.23 -5.39
CA LEU A 24 18.05 19.11 -4.91
C LEU A 24 18.75 17.78 -5.18
N SER A 25 18.91 16.92 -4.16
CA SER A 25 19.45 15.57 -4.32
C SER A 25 18.39 14.49 -4.49
N SER A 26 17.12 14.79 -4.22
CA SER A 26 16.04 13.80 -4.33
C SER A 26 14.67 14.41 -4.65
N THR A 27 13.78 13.57 -5.19
CA THR A 27 12.35 13.90 -5.38
C THR A 27 11.61 14.11 -4.06
N SER A 28 12.06 13.47 -2.98
CA SER A 28 11.54 13.71 -1.62
C SER A 28 11.85 15.12 -1.13
N GLU A 29 13.08 15.59 -1.33
CA GLU A 29 13.45 16.98 -1.02
C GLU A 29 12.65 17.98 -1.83
N LEU A 30 12.39 17.68 -3.11
CA LEU A 30 11.54 18.52 -3.94
C LEU A 30 10.14 18.67 -3.33
N LEU A 31 9.50 17.56 -2.97
CA LEU A 31 8.19 17.57 -2.33
C LEU A 31 8.19 18.36 -1.01
N GLN A 32 9.21 18.14 -0.16
CA GLN A 32 9.33 18.86 1.10
C GLN A 32 9.48 20.36 0.90
N LYS A 33 10.28 20.81 -0.07
CA LYS A 33 10.44 22.23 -0.38
C LYS A 33 9.18 22.85 -0.98
N LEU A 34 8.42 22.12 -1.80
CA LEU A 34 7.13 22.60 -2.31
C LEU A 34 6.14 22.86 -1.17
N ILE A 35 6.09 21.97 -0.18
CA ILE A 35 5.24 22.13 1.01
C ILE A 35 5.72 23.32 1.85
N ARG A 36 7.02 23.41 2.14
CA ARG A 36 7.60 24.49 2.97
C ARG A 36 7.41 25.88 2.38
N THR A 37 7.44 25.99 1.05
CA THR A 37 7.25 27.26 0.33
C THR A 37 5.78 27.58 0.04
N ASN A 38 4.85 26.75 0.52
CA ASN A 38 3.41 26.83 0.23
C ASN A 38 3.07 26.76 -1.28
N LYS A 39 4.03 26.36 -2.12
CA LYS A 39 3.84 26.20 -3.57
C LYS A 39 3.05 24.92 -3.88
N SER A 40 2.96 23.98 -2.94
CA SER A 40 2.08 22.80 -3.03
C SER A 40 0.61 23.17 -3.29
N HIS A 41 0.12 24.27 -2.69
CA HIS A 41 -1.25 24.74 -2.90
C HIS A 41 -1.49 25.21 -4.35
N HIS A 42 -0.51 25.91 -4.93
CA HIS A 42 -0.60 26.42 -6.30
C HIS A 42 -0.39 25.33 -7.36
N TYR A 43 0.44 24.33 -7.05
CA TYR A 43 0.80 23.23 -7.95
C TYR A 43 0.33 21.88 -7.41
N ASN A 44 -0.91 21.80 -6.95
CA ASN A 44 -1.46 20.61 -6.29
C ASN A 44 -1.44 19.35 -7.17
N LEU A 45 -1.57 19.47 -8.50
CA LEU A 45 -1.51 18.31 -9.40
C LEU A 45 -0.08 17.83 -9.58
N VAL A 46 0.89 18.74 -9.60
CA VAL A 46 2.33 18.41 -9.65
C VAL A 46 2.75 17.74 -8.35
N GLU A 47 2.32 18.28 -7.21
CA GLU A 47 2.55 17.68 -5.90
C GLU A 47 1.98 16.25 -5.82
N ARG A 48 0.74 16.05 -6.27
CA ARG A 48 0.12 14.71 -6.32
C ARG A 48 0.89 13.75 -7.22
N LEU A 49 1.40 14.21 -8.35
CA LEU A 49 2.22 13.39 -9.25
C LEU A 49 3.53 12.98 -8.57
N ILE A 50 4.22 13.91 -7.91
CA ILE A 50 5.47 13.61 -7.18
C ILE A 50 5.19 12.61 -6.04
N ARG A 51 4.10 12.80 -5.28
CA ARG A 51 3.67 11.82 -4.26
C ARG A 51 3.41 10.44 -4.85
N LEU A 52 2.74 10.36 -6.00
CA LEU A 52 2.51 9.08 -6.68
C LEU A 52 3.82 8.41 -7.05
N ILE A 53 4.76 9.14 -7.66
CA ILE A 53 6.09 8.64 -8.02
C ILE A 53 6.84 8.11 -6.79
N LEU A 54 6.76 8.79 -5.65
CA LEU A 54 7.38 8.36 -4.40
C LEU A 54 6.73 7.11 -3.80
N THR A 55 5.41 6.94 -3.97
CA THR A 55 4.67 5.79 -3.43
C THR A 55 4.73 4.56 -4.34
N LEU A 56 4.95 4.74 -5.66
CA LEU A 56 4.97 3.65 -6.63
C LEU A 56 5.96 2.52 -6.26
N PRO A 57 7.24 2.78 -5.91
CA PRO A 57 8.17 1.72 -5.52
C PRO A 57 7.68 0.88 -4.33
N VAL A 58 7.07 1.54 -3.34
CA VAL A 58 6.50 0.87 -2.16
C VAL A 58 5.30 0.02 -2.57
N SER A 59 4.41 0.56 -3.41
CA SER A 59 3.26 -0.20 -3.94
C SER A 59 3.71 -1.41 -4.75
N THR A 60 4.69 -1.26 -5.64
CA THR A 60 5.24 -2.35 -6.45
C THR A 60 5.82 -3.44 -5.55
N ALA A 61 6.68 -3.09 -4.59
CA ALA A 61 7.26 -4.04 -3.66
C ALA A 61 6.18 -4.78 -2.81
N SER A 62 5.13 -4.07 -2.38
CA SER A 62 4.00 -4.68 -1.67
C SER A 62 3.21 -5.64 -2.55
N THR A 63 2.94 -5.29 -3.81
CA THR A 63 2.25 -6.19 -4.75
C THR A 63 3.08 -7.44 -5.06
N GLU A 64 4.38 -7.29 -5.32
CA GLU A 64 5.29 -8.42 -5.54
C GLU A 64 5.35 -9.36 -4.33
N ARG A 65 5.41 -8.78 -3.12
CA ARG A 65 5.35 -9.54 -1.86
C ARG A 65 4.03 -10.28 -1.73
N ALA A 66 2.89 -9.66 -2.03
CA ALA A 66 1.58 -10.28 -1.98
C ALA A 66 1.45 -11.44 -2.99
N PHE A 67 1.94 -11.28 -4.22
CA PHE A 67 1.97 -12.37 -5.21
C PHE A 67 2.89 -13.51 -4.79
N SER A 68 4.04 -13.21 -4.18
CA SER A 68 4.95 -14.22 -3.63
C SER A 68 4.30 -15.00 -2.47
N ALA A 69 3.62 -14.29 -1.56
CA ALA A 69 2.82 -14.92 -0.49
C ALA A 69 1.71 -15.81 -1.06
N MET A 70 0.96 -15.31 -2.05
CA MET A 70 -0.07 -16.08 -2.74
C MET A 70 0.51 -17.35 -3.35
N LYS A 71 1.67 -17.28 -4.01
CA LYS A 71 2.37 -18.45 -4.56
C LYS A 71 2.82 -19.44 -3.48
N ARG A 72 3.18 -18.97 -2.28
CA ARG A 72 3.53 -19.84 -1.15
C ARG A 72 2.30 -20.54 -0.56
N ILE A 73 1.17 -19.84 -0.50
CA ILE A 73 -0.11 -20.37 -0.01
C ILE A 73 -0.68 -21.37 -1.02
N LYS A 74 -0.70 -21.01 -2.31
CA LYS A 74 -1.02 -21.88 -3.45
C LYS A 74 0.17 -22.77 -3.80
N THR A 75 0.40 -23.83 -3.03
CA THR A 75 1.27 -24.93 -3.47
C THR A 75 0.57 -25.74 -4.58
N ASP A 76 1.32 -26.40 -5.46
CA ASP A 76 0.76 -27.19 -6.58
C ASP A 76 -0.28 -28.24 -6.13
N LEU A 77 -0.13 -28.81 -4.94
CA LEU A 77 -1.06 -29.78 -4.33
C LEU A 77 -2.33 -29.13 -3.72
N ARG A 78 -2.35 -27.81 -3.50
CA ARG A 78 -3.45 -27.03 -2.93
C ARG A 78 -4.15 -26.14 -3.95
N ASN A 79 -3.89 -26.30 -5.25
CA ASN A 79 -4.53 -25.52 -6.32
C ASN A 79 -6.06 -25.69 -6.44
N ARG A 80 -6.70 -26.53 -5.61
CA ARG A 80 -8.17 -26.64 -5.49
C ARG A 80 -8.79 -25.71 -4.44
N MET A 81 -8.00 -24.87 -3.79
CA MET A 81 -8.50 -23.93 -2.80
C MET A 81 -9.44 -22.91 -3.46
N GLU A 82 -10.66 -22.78 -2.94
CA GLU A 82 -11.64 -21.81 -3.45
C GLU A 82 -11.13 -20.37 -3.28
N GLU A 83 -11.55 -19.48 -4.17
CA GLU A 83 -11.06 -18.08 -4.21
C GLU A 83 -11.39 -17.32 -2.92
N GLU A 84 -12.54 -17.60 -2.28
CA GLU A 84 -12.91 -17.01 -0.98
C GLU A 84 -11.93 -17.40 0.13
N PHE A 85 -11.68 -18.70 0.28
CA PHE A 85 -10.73 -19.20 1.29
C PHE A 85 -9.29 -18.70 1.03
N LEU A 86 -8.90 -18.52 -0.25
CA LEU A 86 -7.63 -17.90 -0.60
C LEU A 86 -7.57 -16.44 -0.16
N ALA A 87 -8.62 -15.67 -0.41
CA ALA A 87 -8.70 -14.28 0.00
C ALA A 87 -8.58 -14.17 1.53
N ASP A 88 -9.32 -14.98 2.29
CA ASP A 88 -9.26 -15.00 3.75
C ASP A 88 -7.85 -15.36 4.27
N THR A 89 -7.22 -16.39 3.68
CA THR A 89 -5.86 -16.81 4.07
C THR A 89 -4.82 -15.74 3.72
N MET A 90 -4.99 -15.05 2.59
CA MET A 90 -4.13 -13.93 2.18
C MET A 90 -4.22 -12.76 3.16
N ILE A 91 -5.42 -12.43 3.66
CA ILE A 91 -5.63 -11.38 4.66
C ILE A 91 -4.86 -11.72 5.94
N ILE A 92 -5.01 -12.94 6.46
CA ILE A 92 -4.28 -13.40 7.65
C ILE A 92 -2.75 -13.33 7.44
N HIS A 93 -2.28 -13.65 6.22
CA HIS A 93 -0.85 -13.62 5.90
C HIS A 93 -0.29 -12.20 5.78
N ILE A 94 -1.04 -11.27 5.18
CA ILE A 94 -0.65 -9.85 5.05
C ILE A 94 -0.67 -9.18 6.42
N GLU A 95 -1.74 -9.37 7.18
CA GLU A 95 -1.96 -8.79 8.50
C GLU A 95 -1.37 -9.67 9.62
N ARG A 96 -0.29 -10.41 9.33
CA ARG A 96 0.28 -11.40 10.25
C ARG A 96 0.67 -10.79 11.60
N GLU A 97 1.12 -9.55 11.63
CA GLU A 97 1.46 -8.84 12.88
C GLU A 97 0.25 -8.67 13.80
N PHE A 98 -0.93 -8.45 13.23
CA PHE A 98 -2.19 -8.40 13.97
C PHE A 98 -2.70 -9.80 14.28
N ALA A 99 -2.62 -10.71 13.31
CA ALA A 99 -3.06 -12.10 13.47
C ALA A 99 -2.29 -12.85 14.57
N GLN A 100 -1.04 -12.46 14.86
CA GLN A 100 -0.25 -12.99 15.97
C GLN A 100 -0.82 -12.65 17.35
N ASN A 101 -1.65 -11.60 17.45
CA ASN A 101 -2.30 -11.21 18.70
C ASN A 101 -3.67 -11.88 18.89
N ILE A 102 -4.13 -12.67 17.91
CA ILE A 102 -5.38 -13.43 18.02
C ILE A 102 -5.09 -14.70 18.82
N ASP A 103 -5.87 -14.93 19.87
CA ASP A 103 -5.81 -16.18 20.62
C ASP A 103 -6.45 -17.31 19.81
N ILE A 104 -5.65 -18.32 19.48
CA ILE A 104 -6.09 -19.47 18.70
C ILE A 104 -7.09 -20.30 19.51
N ASP A 105 -6.92 -20.39 20.82
CA ASP A 105 -7.79 -21.18 21.68
C ASP A 105 -9.19 -20.54 21.74
N GLU A 106 -9.27 -19.21 21.86
CA GLU A 106 -10.53 -18.47 21.78
C GLU A 106 -11.24 -18.66 20.42
N VAL A 107 -10.49 -18.65 19.32
CA VAL A 107 -11.04 -18.88 17.97
C VAL A 107 -11.57 -20.31 17.83
N ILE A 108 -10.89 -21.30 18.40
CA ILE A 108 -11.33 -22.70 18.39
C ILE A 108 -12.61 -22.85 19.20
N ASP A 109 -12.68 -22.27 20.39
CA ASP A 109 -13.84 -22.32 21.28
C ASP A 109 -15.06 -21.63 20.65
N GLU A 110 -14.87 -20.43 20.09
CA GLU A 110 -15.92 -19.72 19.36
C GLU A 110 -16.39 -20.56 18.16
N PHE A 111 -15.45 -21.09 17.38
CA PHE A 111 -15.78 -21.96 16.27
C PHE A 111 -16.60 -23.17 16.75
N ASP A 112 -16.23 -23.84 17.84
CA ASP A 112 -16.99 -24.95 18.44
C ASP A 112 -18.40 -24.59 18.87
N SER A 113 -18.56 -23.40 19.47
CA SER A 113 -19.86 -22.91 19.92
C SER A 113 -20.89 -22.65 18.79
N LEU A 114 -20.42 -22.34 17.57
CA LEU A 114 -21.30 -21.90 16.47
C LEU A 114 -22.24 -22.99 15.92
N LYS A 115 -21.91 -24.28 16.04
CA LYS A 115 -22.76 -25.39 15.56
C LYS A 115 -22.54 -26.65 16.40
N GLN A 116 -23.60 -27.43 16.65
CA GLN A 116 -23.44 -28.79 17.15
C GLN A 116 -22.76 -29.67 16.09
N ARG A 117 -21.44 -29.84 16.22
CA ARG A 117 -20.64 -30.69 15.34
C ARG A 117 -20.71 -32.15 15.78
N ARG A 118 -20.54 -33.06 14.82
CA ARG A 118 -20.51 -34.52 15.07
C ARG A 118 -19.32 -34.97 15.93
N ALA A 119 -18.27 -34.17 15.99
CA ALA A 119 -17.11 -34.38 16.84
C ALA A 119 -16.88 -33.10 17.65
N GLN A 120 -16.66 -33.28 18.95
CA GLN A 120 -16.26 -32.20 19.85
C GLN A 120 -14.77 -31.95 19.65
N LEU A 121 -14.39 -30.69 19.47
CA LEU A 121 -12.97 -30.29 19.52
C LEU A 121 -12.55 -30.35 21.00
N LYS A 122 -11.49 -31.10 21.29
CA LYS A 122 -10.96 -31.30 22.66
C LYS A 122 -9.68 -30.53 22.84
#